data_AF-A0A0D2CKN9-F1
#
_entry.id   AF-A0A0D2CKN9-F1
#
_cell.length_a   1.000
_cell.length_b   1.000
_cell.length_c   1.000
_cell.angle_alpha   90.00
_cell.angle_beta   90.00
_cell.angle_gamma   90.00
#
_symmetry.space_group_name_H-M   'P 1'
#
loop_
_entity.id
_entity.type
_entity.pdbx_description
1 polymer ?
#
loop_
_entity_poly.entity_id
_entity_poly.type
_entity_poly.pdbx_seq_one_letter_code
_entity_poly.pdbx_strand_id
1 'polypeptide(L)'
;MSSTTMQPTPALSDAAVSSQSKTGTTAAGSRTSPAYFSSYAFALHSVPMAYMLSVPPHAYLFARLMKASGYAYSNLVPRAQLPTLAPTLPKATADMLWRARGCHLNALEGFPLFAAAMIAGTHAKLDARELNTCAAEYLVARTLYSVLYMTVRGERASYLRSAVWAWSFGIPVYVLWKAGKRFVDGGDGAAEKERESL
;
A
#
# COMPACT_ATOMS: atom_id res chain seq x y z
N MET A 1 -26.02 -32.21 44.07
CA MET A 1 -26.92 -32.23 42.90
C MET A 1 -27.71 -30.95 42.93
N SER A 2 -27.59 -30.16 41.86
CA SER A 2 -28.05 -28.78 41.72
C SER A 2 -29.56 -28.64 41.91
N SER A 3 -29.99 -27.57 42.58
CA SER A 3 -31.36 -27.07 42.46
C SER A 3 -31.38 -25.56 42.61
N THR A 4 -31.64 -24.93 41.46
CA THR A 4 -31.89 -23.52 41.21
C THR A 4 -33.12 -23.05 41.99
N THR A 5 -32.99 -21.97 42.76
CA THR A 5 -34.13 -21.28 43.38
C THR A 5 -34.61 -20.15 42.46
N MET A 6 -35.88 -20.23 42.03
CA MET A 6 -36.63 -19.15 41.38
C MET A 6 -37.05 -18.08 42.39
N GLN A 7 -37.11 -16.83 41.92
CA GLN A 7 -37.52 -15.61 42.63
C GLN A 7 -38.96 -15.63 43.17
N PRO A 8 -39.34 -14.60 43.96
CA PRO A 8 -40.39 -13.73 43.43
C PRO A 8 -40.14 -12.21 43.62
N THR A 9 -40.64 -11.46 42.65
CA THR A 9 -40.86 -10.00 42.64
C THR A 9 -41.91 -9.58 43.68
N PRO A 10 -41.89 -8.31 44.12
CA PRO A 10 -43.13 -7.56 44.14
C PRO A 10 -43.01 -6.18 43.48
N ALA A 11 -44.19 -5.66 43.14
CA ALA A 11 -44.46 -4.59 42.21
C ALA A 11 -44.42 -3.17 42.81
N LEU A 12 -44.09 -2.22 41.93
CA LEU A 12 -44.61 -0.86 41.67
C LEU A 12 -45.27 0.02 42.76
N SER A 13 -44.99 1.32 42.57
CA SER A 13 -45.67 2.58 42.98
C SER A 13 -44.95 3.35 44.10
N ASP A 14 -44.79 4.66 44.08
CA ASP A 14 -45.06 5.71 43.09
C ASP A 14 -44.27 6.97 43.52
N ALA A 15 -44.02 7.85 42.54
CA ALA A 15 -43.86 9.30 42.67
C ALA A 15 -42.75 9.91 43.56
N ALA A 16 -41.79 10.59 42.92
CA ALA A 16 -41.58 12.02 43.12
C ALA A 16 -40.69 12.61 42.01
N VAL A 17 -41.30 13.46 41.19
CA VAL A 17 -40.65 14.39 40.26
C VAL A 17 -39.87 15.43 41.05
N SER A 18 -38.60 15.65 40.71
CA SER A 18 -37.97 16.97 40.87
C SER A 18 -36.99 17.22 39.74
N SER A 19 -37.34 18.22 38.96
CA SER A 19 -36.61 18.83 37.86
C SER A 19 -35.26 19.39 38.31
N GLN A 20 -34.21 19.16 37.52
CA GLN A 20 -33.20 20.20 37.30
C GLN A 20 -32.54 20.05 35.92
N SER A 21 -32.99 20.93 35.03
CA SER A 21 -32.30 21.36 33.82
C SER A 21 -30.89 21.86 34.16
N LYS A 22 -29.87 21.27 33.54
CA LYS A 22 -28.64 21.98 33.18
C LYS A 22 -28.35 21.69 31.72
N THR A 23 -28.87 22.58 30.88
CA THR A 23 -28.41 22.82 29.51
C THR A 23 -26.93 23.19 29.54
N GLY A 24 -26.06 22.19 29.47
CA GLY A 24 -24.71 22.36 28.97
C GLY A 24 -24.76 22.28 27.46
N THR A 25 -24.84 23.44 26.80
CA THR A 25 -24.55 23.56 25.36
C THR A 25 -23.09 23.14 25.16
N THR A 26 -22.86 21.85 24.90
CA THR A 26 -21.63 21.41 24.25
C THR A 26 -21.67 21.97 22.85
N ALA A 27 -20.98 23.10 22.65
CA ALA A 27 -20.63 23.56 21.31
C ALA A 27 -19.95 22.37 20.62
N ALA A 28 -20.66 21.75 19.69
CA ALA A 28 -20.12 20.73 18.81
C ALA A 28 -19.09 21.44 17.93
N GLY A 29 -17.84 21.53 18.42
CA GLY A 29 -16.71 21.99 17.63
C GLY A 29 -16.70 21.17 16.35
N SER A 30 -16.84 21.83 15.21
CA SER A 30 -16.72 21.20 13.91
C SER A 30 -15.35 20.54 13.83
N ARG A 31 -15.30 19.22 14.03
CA ARG A 31 -14.11 18.43 13.71
C ARG A 31 -13.96 18.49 12.21
N THR A 32 -13.22 19.47 11.71
CA THR A 32 -12.70 19.46 10.34
C THR A 32 -11.73 18.31 10.29
N SER A 33 -12.21 17.14 9.86
CA SER A 33 -11.35 16.01 9.53
C SER A 33 -10.27 16.52 8.58
N PRO A 34 -8.97 16.29 8.86
CA PRO A 34 -7.92 16.70 7.96
C PRO A 34 -8.22 16.12 6.58
N ALA A 35 -8.07 16.94 5.54
CA ALA A 35 -8.24 16.48 4.17
C ALA A 35 -7.35 15.25 3.94
N TYR A 36 -7.84 14.24 3.23
CA TYR A 36 -7.18 12.94 3.09
C TYR A 36 -5.71 13.07 2.62
N PHE A 37 -5.44 13.99 1.70
CA PHE A 37 -4.10 14.31 1.19
C PHE A 37 -3.24 15.20 2.10
N SER A 38 -3.83 15.76 3.16
CA SER A 38 -3.13 16.50 4.23
C SER A 38 -2.78 15.61 5.43
N SER A 39 -3.11 14.32 5.37
CA SER A 39 -2.78 13.30 6.37
C SER A 39 -1.89 12.22 5.77
N TYR A 40 -1.32 11.33 6.59
CA TYR A 40 -0.55 10.17 6.08
C TYR A 40 -1.43 9.04 5.51
N ALA A 41 -2.76 9.20 5.47
CA ALA A 41 -3.67 8.15 5.05
C ALA A 41 -3.40 7.68 3.62
N PHE A 42 -3.17 8.60 2.68
CA PHE A 42 -2.88 8.22 1.29
C PHE A 42 -1.54 7.49 1.16
N ALA A 43 -0.48 7.98 1.81
CA ALA A 43 0.82 7.30 1.84
C ALA A 43 0.70 5.87 2.37
N LEU A 44 -0.06 5.63 3.44
CA LEU A 44 -0.26 4.29 3.99
C LEU A 44 -1.14 3.41 3.09
N HIS A 45 -2.22 3.94 2.52
CA HIS A 45 -3.05 3.19 1.57
C HIS A 45 -2.35 2.92 0.23
N SER A 46 -1.35 3.72 -0.13
CA SER A 46 -0.55 3.47 -1.32
C SER A 46 0.25 2.17 -1.22
N VAL A 47 0.55 1.68 -0.01
CA VAL A 47 1.30 0.43 0.21
C VAL A 47 0.54 -0.79 -0.35
N PRO A 48 -0.72 -1.09 0.06
CA PRO A 48 -1.48 -2.15 -0.58
C PRO A 48 -1.75 -1.87 -2.07
N MET A 49 -1.95 -0.61 -2.48
CA MET A 49 -2.11 -0.27 -3.91
C MET A 49 -0.87 -0.65 -4.73
N ALA A 50 0.33 -0.39 -4.22
CA ALA A 50 1.60 -0.73 -4.87
C ALA A 50 1.77 -2.24 -5.02
N TYR A 51 1.38 -3.02 -4.00
CA TYR A 51 1.35 -4.48 -4.12
C TYR A 51 0.37 -4.93 -5.22
N MET A 52 -0.81 -4.33 -5.28
CA MET A 52 -1.84 -4.67 -6.26
C MET A 52 -1.41 -4.41 -7.71
N LEU A 53 -0.44 -3.52 -7.96
CA LEU A 53 0.14 -3.34 -9.31
C LEU A 53 0.87 -4.59 -9.82
N SER A 54 1.27 -5.51 -8.93
CA SER A 54 1.86 -6.79 -9.34
C SER A 54 0.83 -7.81 -9.86
N VAL A 55 -0.46 -7.60 -9.56
CA VAL A 55 -1.53 -8.58 -9.85
C VAL A 55 -1.89 -8.63 -11.34
N PRO A 56 -2.10 -7.52 -12.07
CA PRO A 56 -2.52 -7.58 -13.47
C PRO A 56 -1.58 -8.37 -14.39
N PRO A 57 -0.24 -8.21 -14.33
CA PRO A 57 0.66 -9.04 -15.14
C PRO A 57 0.58 -10.52 -14.79
N HIS A 58 0.41 -10.86 -13.51
CA HIS A 58 0.24 -12.24 -13.06
C HIS A 58 -1.08 -12.85 -13.54
N ALA A 59 -2.18 -12.10 -13.42
CA ALA A 59 -3.49 -12.51 -13.90
C ALA A 59 -3.49 -12.74 -15.42
N TYR A 60 -2.85 -11.84 -16.17
CA TYR A 60 -2.65 -11.99 -17.61
C TYR A 60 -1.85 -13.26 -17.93
N LEU A 61 -0.73 -13.48 -17.24
CA LEU A 61 0.08 -14.69 -17.40
C LEU A 61 -0.75 -15.94 -17.16
N PHE A 62 -1.44 -16.02 -16.02
CA PHE A 62 -2.23 -17.17 -15.63
C PHE A 62 -3.32 -17.48 -16.65
N ALA A 63 -4.16 -16.51 -17.00
CA ALA A 63 -5.26 -16.69 -17.93
C ALA A 63 -4.78 -17.08 -19.33
N ARG A 64 -3.70 -16.45 -19.83
CA ARG A 64 -3.14 -16.75 -21.14
C ARG A 64 -2.42 -18.09 -21.18
N LEU A 65 -1.71 -18.45 -20.13
CA LEU A 65 -1.03 -19.74 -20.03
C LEU A 65 -2.03 -20.88 -19.99
N MET A 66 -3.08 -20.77 -19.16
CA MET A 66 -4.22 -21.70 -19.12
C MET A 66 -4.80 -21.95 -20.51
N LYS A 67 -5.13 -20.88 -21.23
CA LYS A 67 -5.73 -20.99 -22.57
C LYS A 67 -4.75 -21.57 -23.60
N ALA A 68 -3.49 -21.14 -23.57
CA ALA A 68 -2.49 -21.53 -24.55
C ALA A 68 -2.02 -22.99 -24.38
N SER A 69 -2.01 -23.50 -23.15
CA SER A 69 -1.60 -24.89 -22.84
C SER A 69 -2.75 -25.90 -22.91
N GLY A 70 -3.96 -25.48 -23.34
CA GLY A 70 -5.13 -26.36 -23.30
C GLY A 70 -5.52 -26.78 -21.89
N TYR A 71 -5.42 -25.86 -20.91
CA TYR A 71 -5.73 -26.08 -19.50
C TYR A 71 -4.81 -27.09 -18.79
N ALA A 72 -3.60 -27.35 -19.31
CA ALA A 72 -2.60 -28.23 -18.68
C ALA A 72 -1.91 -27.64 -17.43
N TYR A 73 -2.31 -26.45 -16.97
CA TYR A 73 -1.71 -25.79 -15.82
C TYR A 73 -2.11 -26.50 -14.52
N SER A 74 -1.12 -26.78 -13.67
CA SER A 74 -1.32 -27.34 -12.34
C SER A 74 -0.89 -26.39 -11.22
N ASN A 75 -1.76 -26.25 -10.20
CA ASN A 75 -1.50 -25.48 -8.98
C ASN A 75 -0.55 -26.18 -8.00
N LEU A 76 -0.07 -27.41 -8.30
CA LEU A 76 0.89 -28.10 -7.44
C LEU A 76 2.26 -27.41 -7.42
N VAL A 77 2.68 -26.86 -8.56
CA VAL A 77 3.97 -26.16 -8.71
C VAL A 77 3.80 -24.86 -9.51
N PRO A 78 3.01 -23.89 -9.01
CA PRO A 78 2.52 -22.75 -9.79
C PRO A 78 3.64 -21.87 -10.36
N ARG A 79 4.79 -21.81 -9.66
CA ARG A 79 5.98 -21.05 -10.10
C ARG A 79 6.80 -21.77 -11.18
N ALA A 80 6.66 -23.08 -11.32
CA ALA A 80 7.37 -23.88 -12.33
C ALA A 80 6.56 -24.02 -13.64
N GLN A 81 5.25 -23.76 -13.60
CA GLN A 81 4.35 -23.98 -14.75
C GLN A 81 4.77 -23.28 -16.03
N LEU A 82 5.17 -21.99 -15.96
CA LEU A 82 5.60 -21.28 -17.17
C LEU A 82 6.87 -21.92 -17.80
N PRO A 83 7.98 -22.16 -17.07
CA PRO A 83 9.13 -22.87 -17.61
C PRO A 83 8.79 -24.24 -18.24
N THR A 84 7.89 -25.00 -17.61
CA THR A 84 7.50 -26.33 -18.09
C THR A 84 6.66 -26.27 -19.37
N LEU A 85 5.74 -25.31 -19.46
CA LEU A 85 4.77 -25.23 -20.55
C LEU A 85 5.23 -24.32 -21.70
N ALA A 86 6.07 -23.32 -21.45
CA ALA A 86 6.52 -22.38 -22.49
C ALA A 86 7.11 -23.05 -23.75
N PRO A 87 7.88 -24.15 -23.68
CA PRO A 87 8.39 -24.84 -24.86
C PRO A 87 7.32 -25.46 -25.76
N THR A 88 6.12 -25.73 -25.23
CA THR A 88 5.00 -26.32 -25.99
C THR A 88 4.14 -25.26 -26.69
N LEU A 89 4.37 -23.98 -26.42
CA LEU A 89 3.57 -22.87 -26.92
C LEU A 89 4.21 -22.21 -28.15
N PRO A 90 3.42 -21.54 -29.00
CA PRO A 90 3.96 -20.67 -30.03
C PRO A 90 4.92 -19.63 -29.43
N LYS A 91 6.08 -19.44 -30.06
CA LYS A 91 7.15 -18.57 -29.56
C LYS A 91 6.67 -17.18 -29.14
N ALA A 92 5.84 -16.53 -29.97
CA ALA A 92 5.31 -15.21 -29.65
C ALA A 92 4.46 -15.18 -28.36
N THR A 93 3.71 -16.26 -28.10
CA THR A 93 2.93 -16.41 -26.87
C THR A 93 3.85 -16.63 -25.67
N ALA A 94 4.81 -17.55 -25.79
CA ALA A 94 5.80 -17.81 -24.74
C ALA A 94 6.58 -16.54 -24.36
N ASP A 95 7.07 -15.79 -25.35
CA ASP A 95 7.81 -14.53 -25.14
C ASP A 95 6.95 -13.49 -24.39
N MET A 96 5.66 -13.41 -24.68
CA MET A 96 4.74 -12.50 -23.98
C MET A 96 4.45 -12.94 -22.55
N LEU A 97 4.34 -14.25 -22.30
CA LEU A 97 4.17 -14.80 -20.95
C LEU A 97 5.42 -14.57 -20.09
N TRP A 98 6.62 -14.69 -20.66
CA TRP A 98 7.86 -14.36 -19.98
C TRP A 98 7.95 -12.87 -19.61
N ARG A 99 7.49 -11.97 -20.48
CA ARG A 99 7.38 -10.54 -20.15
C ARG A 99 6.41 -10.29 -19.01
N ALA A 100 5.23 -10.93 -19.04
CA ALA A 100 4.25 -10.82 -17.96
C ALA A 100 4.81 -11.29 -16.61
N ARG A 101 5.57 -12.40 -16.62
CA ARG A 101 6.28 -12.90 -15.43
C ARG A 101 7.33 -11.90 -14.94
N GLY A 102 8.17 -11.39 -15.85
CA GLY A 102 9.19 -10.41 -15.52
C GLY A 102 8.61 -9.12 -14.94
N CYS A 103 7.49 -8.64 -15.51
CA CYS A 103 6.78 -7.47 -15.01
C CYS A 103 6.22 -7.70 -13.59
N HIS A 104 5.59 -8.85 -13.34
CA HIS A 104 5.09 -9.22 -12.01
C HIS A 104 6.21 -9.26 -10.97
N LEU A 105 7.31 -9.97 -11.28
CA LEU A 105 8.44 -10.09 -10.37
C LEU A 105 9.09 -8.73 -10.10
N ASN A 106 9.27 -7.90 -11.12
CA ASN A 106 9.83 -6.56 -10.92
C ASN A 106 8.95 -5.66 -10.04
N ALA A 107 7.63 -5.80 -10.11
CA ALA A 107 6.72 -5.11 -9.20
C ALA A 107 6.88 -5.59 -7.76
N LEU A 108 7.06 -6.90 -7.55
CA LEU A 108 7.31 -7.46 -6.22
C LEU A 108 8.70 -7.11 -5.68
N GLU A 109 9.73 -6.97 -6.53
CA GLU A 109 11.08 -6.57 -6.11
C GLU A 109 11.13 -5.11 -5.60
N GLY A 110 10.39 -4.20 -6.25
CA GLY A 110 10.32 -2.80 -5.83
C GLY A 110 9.40 -2.54 -4.63
N PHE A 111 8.47 -3.46 -4.34
CA PHE A 111 7.46 -3.28 -3.31
C PHE A 111 8.04 -3.13 -1.88
N PRO A 112 8.97 -3.98 -1.40
CA PRO A 112 9.52 -3.86 -0.05
C PRO A 112 10.20 -2.51 0.19
N LEU A 113 10.94 -2.01 -0.81
CA LEU A 113 11.62 -0.72 -0.74
C LEU A 113 10.61 0.42 -0.61
N PHE A 114 9.53 0.39 -1.40
CA PHE A 114 8.46 1.38 -1.33
C PHE A 114 7.68 1.33 -0.01
N ALA A 115 7.29 0.13 0.43
CA ALA A 115 6.59 -0.04 1.70
C ALA A 115 7.42 0.48 2.87
N ALA A 116 8.71 0.15 2.92
CA ALA A 116 9.64 0.65 3.92
C ALA A 116 9.72 2.19 3.90
N ALA A 117 9.80 2.80 2.71
CA ALA A 117 9.85 4.25 2.57
C ALA A 117 8.59 4.95 3.13
N MET A 118 7.39 4.44 2.82
CA MET A 118 6.14 5.04 3.31
C MET A 118 6.01 4.93 4.83
N ILE A 119 6.38 3.77 5.40
CA ILE A 119 6.37 3.55 6.85
C ILE A 119 7.41 4.45 7.53
N ALA A 120 8.64 4.48 7.02
CA ALA A 120 9.71 5.30 7.58
C ALA A 120 9.42 6.80 7.48
N GLY A 121 8.90 7.27 6.34
CA GLY A 121 8.51 8.67 6.16
C GLY A 121 7.38 9.10 7.08
N THR A 122 6.40 8.23 7.30
CA THR A 122 5.32 8.45 8.28
C THR A 122 5.87 8.48 9.70
N HIS A 123 6.75 7.54 10.05
CA HIS A 123 7.36 7.45 11.38
C HIS A 123 8.26 8.65 11.70
N ALA A 124 9.06 9.10 10.73
CA ALA A 124 9.89 10.29 10.82
C ALA A 124 9.09 11.61 10.82
N LYS A 125 7.76 11.54 10.65
CA LYS A 125 6.86 12.71 10.57
C LYS A 125 7.28 13.69 9.47
N LEU A 126 7.62 13.17 8.29
CA LEU A 126 7.84 14.00 7.09
C LEU A 126 6.58 14.79 6.74
N ASP A 127 6.70 15.83 5.92
CA ASP A 127 5.52 16.55 5.43
C ASP A 127 4.54 15.60 4.73
N ALA A 128 3.28 15.60 5.17
CA ALA A 128 2.29 14.65 4.70
C ALA A 128 1.94 14.87 3.22
N ARG A 129 1.88 16.13 2.76
CA ARG A 129 1.55 16.46 1.37
C ARG A 129 2.66 15.99 0.44
N GLU A 130 3.91 16.19 0.84
CA GLU A 130 5.07 15.68 0.12
C GLU A 130 5.09 14.15 0.07
N LEU A 131 4.94 13.47 1.21
CA LEU A 131 4.94 12.01 1.24
C LEU A 131 3.83 11.41 0.37
N ASN A 132 2.65 12.03 0.39
CA ASN A 132 1.52 11.65 -0.47
C ASN A 132 1.81 11.89 -1.96
N THR A 133 2.51 12.98 -2.29
CA THR A 133 2.92 13.27 -3.67
C THR A 133 3.91 12.21 -4.15
N CYS A 134 4.93 11.89 -3.37
CA CYS A 134 5.87 10.79 -3.67
C CYS A 134 5.15 9.44 -3.85
N ALA A 135 4.19 9.14 -2.97
CA ALA A 135 3.37 7.93 -3.09
C ALA A 135 2.59 7.88 -4.41
N ALA A 136 1.95 8.98 -4.81
CA ALA A 136 1.19 9.07 -6.04
C ALA A 136 2.10 8.95 -7.27
N GLU A 137 3.22 9.67 -7.28
CA GLU A 137 4.23 9.60 -8.33
C GLU A 137 4.77 8.18 -8.52
N TYR A 138 5.05 7.47 -7.42
CA TYR A 138 5.48 6.09 -7.47
C TYR A 138 4.43 5.20 -8.15
N LEU A 139 3.16 5.28 -7.73
CA LEU A 139 2.08 4.47 -8.31
C LEU A 139 1.88 4.75 -9.80
N VAL A 140 1.93 6.02 -10.21
CA VAL A 140 1.84 6.42 -11.63
C VAL A 140 3.04 5.88 -12.41
N ALA A 141 4.26 6.07 -11.90
CA ALA A 141 5.47 5.60 -12.55
C ALA A 141 5.50 4.06 -12.67
N ARG A 142 5.05 3.32 -11.66
CA ARG A 142 4.95 1.85 -11.69
C ARG A 142 3.88 1.35 -12.65
N THR A 143 2.77 2.07 -12.76
CA THR A 143 1.71 1.76 -13.74
C THR A 143 2.25 1.96 -15.16
N LEU A 144 2.87 3.11 -15.42
CA LEU A 144 3.48 3.42 -16.71
C LEU A 144 4.58 2.42 -17.07
N TYR A 145 5.46 2.10 -16.12
CA TYR A 145 6.50 1.08 -16.30
C TYR A 145 5.91 -0.27 -16.67
N SER A 146 4.84 -0.72 -15.99
CA SER A 146 4.19 -2.01 -16.27
C SER A 146 3.59 -2.05 -17.68
N VAL A 147 2.95 -0.97 -18.12
CA VAL A 147 2.44 -0.85 -19.49
C VAL A 147 3.57 -0.90 -20.52
N LEU A 148 4.65 -0.14 -20.30
CA LEU A 148 5.82 -0.15 -21.18
C LEU A 148 6.46 -1.54 -21.22
N TYR A 149 6.61 -2.20 -20.08
CA TYR A 149 7.18 -3.54 -19.98
C TYR A 149 6.43 -4.56 -20.85
N MET A 150 5.10 -4.47 -20.86
CA MET A 150 4.24 -5.41 -21.58
C MET A 150 4.11 -5.10 -23.08
N THR A 151 4.21 -3.83 -23.48
CA THR A 151 3.88 -3.38 -24.84
C THR A 151 5.10 -3.10 -25.72
N VAL A 152 6.22 -2.71 -25.12
CA VAL A 152 7.41 -2.28 -25.86
C VAL A 152 8.13 -3.47 -26.50
N ARG A 153 8.41 -3.35 -27.81
CA ARG A 153 9.17 -4.35 -28.60
C ARG A 153 10.45 -3.81 -29.24
N GLY A 154 10.66 -2.49 -29.22
CA GLY A 154 11.82 -1.84 -29.84
C GLY A 154 12.89 -1.41 -28.83
N GLU A 155 14.14 -1.37 -29.28
CA GLU A 155 15.31 -1.06 -28.45
C GLU A 155 15.26 0.37 -27.88
N ARG A 156 14.88 1.35 -28.71
CA ARG A 156 14.75 2.76 -28.25
C ARG A 156 13.73 2.93 -27.13
N ALA A 157 12.63 2.19 -27.19
CA ALA A 157 11.60 2.22 -26.16
C ALA A 157 11.98 1.42 -24.90
N SER A 158 12.98 0.53 -25.00
CA SER A 158 13.58 -0.12 -23.82
C SER A 158 14.29 0.90 -22.92
N TYR A 159 14.94 1.93 -23.49
CA TYR A 159 15.55 3.00 -22.69
C TYR A 159 14.51 3.82 -21.92
N LEU A 160 13.34 4.10 -22.52
CA LEU A 160 12.25 4.77 -21.81
C LEU A 160 11.78 3.93 -20.61
N ARG A 161 11.62 2.61 -20.79
CA ARG A 161 11.29 1.69 -19.70
C ARG A 161 12.34 1.74 -18.59
N SER A 162 13.62 1.77 -18.92
CA SER A 162 14.71 1.89 -17.92
C SER A 162 14.70 3.23 -17.20
N ALA A 163 14.41 4.34 -17.90
CA ALA A 163 14.31 5.66 -17.30
C ALA A 163 13.13 5.76 -16.31
N VAL A 164 11.96 5.27 -16.70
CA VAL A 164 10.77 5.22 -15.81
C VAL A 164 11.02 4.30 -14.61
N TRP A 165 11.73 3.18 -14.83
CA TRP A 165 12.16 2.31 -13.74
C TRP A 165 13.05 3.05 -12.74
N ALA A 166 14.12 3.69 -13.21
CA ALA A 166 15.06 4.42 -12.37
C ALA A 166 14.36 5.54 -11.58
N TRP A 167 13.46 6.27 -12.23
CA TRP A 167 12.61 7.27 -11.58
C TRP A 167 11.77 6.65 -10.46
N SER A 168 11.06 5.55 -10.76
CA SER A 168 10.21 4.87 -9.77
C SER A 168 10.99 4.35 -8.56
N PHE A 169 12.23 3.91 -8.73
CA PHE A 169 13.10 3.46 -7.63
C PHE A 169 13.77 4.62 -6.89
N GLY A 170 14.00 5.75 -7.57
CA GLY A 170 14.54 6.95 -6.95
C GLY A 170 13.62 7.54 -5.88
N ILE A 171 12.30 7.47 -6.07
CA ILE A 171 11.31 8.00 -5.12
C ILE A 171 11.42 7.38 -3.71
N PRO A 172 11.34 6.06 -3.51
CA PRO A 172 11.45 5.49 -2.17
C PRO A 172 12.85 5.65 -1.57
N VAL A 173 13.91 5.66 -2.39
CA VAL A 173 15.27 5.99 -1.92
C VAL A 173 15.33 7.43 -1.39
N TYR A 174 14.76 8.38 -2.13
CA TYR A 174 14.65 9.78 -1.72
C TYR A 174 13.91 9.92 -0.38
N VAL A 175 12.75 9.28 -0.25
CA VAL A 175 11.95 9.32 0.98
C VAL A 175 12.72 8.72 2.16
N LEU A 176 13.38 7.56 1.98
CA LEU A 176 14.19 6.92 3.03
C LEU A 176 15.35 7.82 3.47
N TRP A 177 16.06 8.41 2.51
CA TRP A 177 17.15 9.34 2.79
C TRP A 177 16.65 10.56 3.57
N LYS A 178 15.52 11.14 3.17
CA LYS A 178 14.90 12.28 3.85
C LYS A 178 14.42 11.93 5.25
N ALA A 179 13.81 10.75 5.43
CA ALA A 179 13.42 10.24 6.73
C ALA A 179 14.63 10.10 7.67
N GLY A 180 15.75 9.56 7.15
CA GLY A 180 17.01 9.45 7.89
C GLY A 180 17.54 10.80 8.38
N LYS A 181 17.60 11.81 7.51
CA LYS A 181 18.03 13.17 7.92
C LYS A 181 17.15 13.76 9.01
N ARG A 182 15.83 13.55 8.92
CA ARG A 182 14.87 14.11 9.88
C ARG A 182 15.08 13.61 11.31
N PHE A 183 15.66 12.42 11.50
CA PHE A 183 16.04 11.89 12.80
C PHE A 183 17.29 12.58 13.38
N VAL A 184 18.25 12.97 12.53
CA VAL A 184 19.42 13.74 12.95
C VAL A 184 18.97 15.13 13.40
N ASP A 185 18.28 15.86 12.53
CA ASP A 185 17.83 17.24 12.81
C ASP A 185 16.82 17.29 13.99
N GLY A 186 16.04 16.22 14.17
CA GLY A 186 15.11 16.08 15.28
C GLY A 186 15.75 15.75 16.62
N GLY A 187 16.91 15.08 16.61
CA GLY A 187 17.70 14.80 17.81
C GLY A 187 18.35 16.06 18.37
N ASP A 188 18.88 16.90 17.49
CA ASP A 188 19.54 18.16 17.89
C ASP A 188 18.53 19.14 18.52
N GLY A 189 17.34 19.29 17.93
CA GLY A 189 16.29 20.16 18.47
C GLY A 189 15.59 19.64 19.74
N ALA A 190 15.68 18.34 20.02
CA ALA A 190 15.19 17.78 21.28
C ALA A 190 16.20 18.02 22.43
N ALA A 191 17.49 17.84 22.15
CA ALA A 191 18.56 18.13 23.10
C ALA A 191 18.65 19.64 23.44
N GLU A 192 18.37 20.52 22.49
CA GLU A 192 18.33 21.97 22.72
C GLU A 192 17.15 22.37 23.63
N LYS A 193 15.94 21.82 23.38
CA LYS A 193 14.77 22.07 24.24
C LYS A 193 14.93 21.56 25.67
N GLU A 194 15.64 20.45 25.86
CA GLU A 194 15.93 19.91 27.19
C GLU A 194 16.92 20.82 27.94
N ARG A 195 17.92 21.39 27.23
CA ARG A 195 18.86 22.37 27.79
C ARG A 195 18.24 23.71 28.13
N GLU A 196 17.26 24.20 27.36
CA GLU A 196 16.54 25.44 27.66
C GLU A 196 15.54 25.30 28.82
N SER A 197 15.19 24.05 29.19
CA SER A 197 14.26 23.76 30.28
C SER A 197 14.92 23.54 31.66
N LEU A 198 16.26 23.56 31.71
CA LEU A 198 17.09 23.43 32.91
C LEU A 198 17.63 24.80 33.34
#